data_AF-A0AAD1Z1R4-F1
#
_entry.id   AF-A0AAD1Z1R4-F1
#
_cell.length_a   1.000
_cell.length_b   1.000
_cell.length_c   1.000
_cell.angle_alpha   90.00
_cell.angle_beta   90.00
_cell.angle_gamma   90.00
#
_symmetry.space_group_name_H-M   'P 1'
#
loop_
_entity.id
_entity.type
_entity.pdbx_description
1 polymer ?
#
loop_
_entity_poly.entity_id
_entity_poly.type
_entity_poly.pdbx_seq_one_letter_code
_entity_poly.pdbx_strand_id
1 'polypeptide(L)'
;MQSDPFEFLNNFQGSKKGDHIEGLYRVKKYFNDFGYLDTLDANYKDVFDDALESAVKTYQLNYNLEITGILDSRTVSFMMLPRCGVPDIIDGTNVMYSGTKSSNTSQSAIMVR
;
A
#
# COMPACT_ATOMS: atom_id res chain seq x y z
N MET A 1 -18.70 3.46 -19.34
CA MET A 1 -17.66 4.00 -18.45
C MET A 1 -17.32 2.91 -17.45
N GLN A 2 -16.12 2.32 -17.52
CA GLN A 2 -15.68 1.42 -16.46
C GLN A 2 -15.19 2.33 -15.32
N SER A 3 -15.82 2.22 -14.14
CA SER A 3 -15.33 2.87 -12.92
C SER A 3 -13.99 2.23 -12.56
N ASP A 4 -13.05 3.05 -12.08
CA ASP A 4 -11.78 2.54 -11.57
C ASP A 4 -12.08 1.55 -10.41
N PRO A 5 -11.54 0.32 -10.40
CA PRO A 5 -11.82 -0.66 -9.36
C PRO A 5 -11.46 -0.16 -7.94
N PHE A 6 -10.57 0.82 -7.86
CA PHE A 6 -10.11 1.44 -6.62
C PHE A 6 -10.68 2.86 -6.40
N GLU A 7 -11.66 3.30 -7.18
CA GLU A 7 -12.30 4.62 -7.03
C GLU A 7 -12.87 4.85 -5.62
N PHE A 8 -13.26 3.77 -4.93
CA PHE A 8 -13.77 3.82 -3.55
C PHE A 8 -12.78 4.42 -2.55
N LEU A 9 -11.47 4.42 -2.86
CA LEU A 9 -10.42 4.96 -1.99
C LEU A 9 -10.56 6.48 -1.79
N ASN A 10 -11.19 7.19 -2.73
CA ASN A 10 -11.43 8.63 -2.60
C ASN A 10 -12.25 9.00 -1.35
N ASN A 11 -13.12 8.10 -0.89
CA ASN A 11 -13.94 8.32 0.30
C ASN A 11 -13.13 8.34 1.61
N PHE A 12 -11.88 7.88 1.56
CA PHE A 12 -11.00 7.76 2.74
C PHE A 12 -9.85 8.77 2.69
N GLN A 13 -9.84 9.69 1.71
CA GLN A 13 -8.81 10.70 1.60
C GLN A 13 -8.77 11.60 2.84
N GLY A 14 -7.59 11.77 3.41
CA GLY A 14 -7.34 12.55 4.63
C GLY A 14 -7.57 11.77 5.93
N SER A 15 -8.02 10.50 5.85
CA SER A 15 -8.18 9.66 7.03
C SER A 15 -6.83 9.27 7.65
N LYS A 16 -6.84 9.13 8.97
CA LYS A 16 -5.66 8.86 9.80
C LYS A 16 -6.04 8.04 11.02
N LYS A 17 -5.02 7.60 11.76
CA LYS A 17 -5.20 6.85 13.01
C LYS A 17 -6.21 7.50 13.96
N GLY A 18 -7.11 6.66 14.48
CA GLY A 18 -8.20 7.05 15.38
C GLY A 18 -9.52 7.40 14.67
N ASP A 19 -9.51 7.60 13.35
CA ASP A 19 -10.75 7.82 12.60
C ASP A 19 -11.59 6.53 12.55
N HIS A 20 -12.91 6.69 12.56
CA HIS A 20 -13.90 5.62 12.39
C HIS A 20 -14.77 5.95 11.19
N ILE A 21 -14.62 5.21 10.09
CA ILE A 21 -15.21 5.53 8.79
C ILE A 21 -15.83 4.27 8.21
N GLU A 22 -17.13 4.30 7.97
CA GLU A 22 -17.84 3.16 7.40
C GLU A 22 -17.20 2.69 6.08
N GLY A 23 -16.94 1.39 5.98
CA GLY A 23 -16.31 0.77 4.82
C GLY A 23 -14.79 0.83 4.79
N LEU A 24 -14.13 1.36 5.83
CA LEU A 24 -12.67 1.40 5.94
C LEU A 24 -12.04 -0.01 5.90
N TYR A 25 -12.78 -1.06 6.25
CA TYR A 25 -12.35 -2.44 6.07
C TYR A 25 -11.91 -2.73 4.62
N ARG A 26 -12.46 -2.04 3.61
CA ARG A 26 -12.07 -2.18 2.20
C ARG A 26 -10.65 -1.68 1.94
N VAL A 27 -10.23 -0.63 2.65
CA VAL A 27 -8.84 -0.13 2.62
C VAL A 27 -7.92 -1.15 3.30
N LYS A 28 -8.31 -1.69 4.46
CA LYS A 28 -7.55 -2.78 5.11
C LYS A 28 -7.39 -3.98 4.18
N LYS A 29 -8.46 -4.36 3.48
CA LYS A 29 -8.41 -5.43 2.48
C LYS A 29 -7.42 -5.12 1.36
N TYR A 30 -7.41 -3.90 0.82
CA TYR A 30 -6.40 -3.49 -0.17
C TYR A 30 -4.97 -3.69 0.34
N PHE A 31 -4.67 -3.23 1.56
CA PHE A 31 -3.33 -3.39 2.13
C PHE A 31 -2.98 -4.86 2.40
N ASN A 32 -3.95 -5.69 2.80
CA ASN A 32 -3.77 -7.13 2.96
C ASN A 32 -3.49 -7.83 1.61
N ASP A 33 -4.25 -7.49 0.57
CA ASP A 33 -4.08 -8.09 -0.78
C ASP A 33 -2.67 -7.82 -1.35
N PHE A 34 -2.01 -6.74 -0.93
CA PHE A 34 -0.63 -6.41 -1.33
C PHE A 34 0.44 -6.69 -0.28
N GLY A 35 0.09 -7.39 0.81
CA GLY A 35 1.03 -7.89 1.81
C GLY A 35 1.48 -6.90 2.88
N TYR A 36 0.83 -5.73 2.99
CA TYR A 36 1.13 -4.74 4.04
C TYR A 36 0.42 -5.02 5.37
N LEU A 37 -0.61 -5.86 5.35
CA LEU A 37 -1.31 -6.33 6.54
C LEU A 37 -1.35 -7.86 6.52
N ASP A 38 -0.95 -8.50 7.61
CA ASP A 38 -0.91 -9.96 7.71
C ASP A 38 -2.31 -10.57 7.84
N THR A 39 -3.18 -9.92 8.62
CA THR A 39 -4.52 -10.40 8.92
C THR A 39 -5.53 -9.28 8.85
N LEU A 40 -6.73 -9.60 8.35
CA LEU A 40 -7.90 -8.75 8.52
C LEU A 40 -8.57 -9.08 9.84
N ASP A 41 -9.00 -8.06 10.58
CA ASP A 41 -9.82 -8.25 11.77
C ASP A 41 -11.07 -9.06 11.42
N ALA A 42 -11.33 -10.15 12.15
CA ALA A 42 -12.53 -10.99 11.95
C ALA A 42 -13.86 -10.21 12.08
N ASN A 43 -13.82 -9.07 12.78
CA ASN A 43 -14.96 -8.19 13.00
C ASN A 43 -15.07 -7.05 11.98
N TYR A 44 -14.24 -7.02 10.93
CA TYR A 44 -14.22 -6.00 9.88
C TYR A 44 -14.31 -4.57 10.46
N LYS A 45 -13.49 -4.29 11.48
CA LYS A 45 -13.56 -3.01 12.18
C LYS A 45 -13.20 -1.87 11.25
N ASP A 46 -14.12 -0.93 11.14
CA ASP A 46 -13.99 0.31 10.37
C ASP A 46 -13.20 1.40 11.12
N VAL A 47 -12.21 0.97 11.90
CA VAL A 47 -11.29 1.83 12.67
C VAL A 47 -9.95 1.90 11.96
N PHE A 48 -9.41 3.11 11.84
CA PHE A 48 -8.05 3.34 11.39
C PHE A 48 -7.11 3.11 12.59
N ASP A 49 -6.63 1.89 12.73
CA ASP A 49 -5.82 1.43 13.85
C ASP A 49 -4.30 1.55 13.58
N ASP A 50 -3.51 1.16 14.57
CA ASP A 50 -2.05 1.15 14.53
C ASP A 50 -1.49 0.28 13.40
N ALA A 51 -2.19 -0.82 13.09
CA ALA A 51 -1.81 -1.73 12.02
C ALA A 51 -1.99 -1.05 10.66
N LEU A 52 -3.15 -0.43 10.41
CA LEU A 52 -3.39 0.30 9.17
C LEU A 52 -2.46 1.51 9.02
N GLU A 53 -2.19 2.25 10.10
CA GLU A 53 -1.21 3.35 10.08
C GLU A 53 0.18 2.86 9.66
N SER A 54 0.63 1.73 10.23
CA SER A 54 1.92 1.13 9.89
C SER A 54 1.97 0.66 8.44
N ALA A 55 0.88 0.04 7.94
CA ALA A 55 0.75 -0.37 6.55
C ALA A 55 0.83 0.82 5.57
N VAL A 56 0.13 1.92 5.88
CA VAL A 56 0.18 3.16 5.09
C VAL A 56 1.59 3.74 5.06
N LYS A 57 2.29 3.80 6.21
CA LYS A 57 3.68 4.28 6.27
C LYS A 57 4.62 3.43 5.43
N THR A 58 4.50 2.11 5.47
CA THR A 58 5.31 1.20 4.65
C THR A 58 5.02 1.38 3.17
N TYR A 59 3.75 1.56 2.79
CA TYR A 59 3.39 1.84 1.40
C TYR A 59 3.97 3.16 0.91
N GLN A 60 3.84 4.22 1.71
CA GLN A 60 4.42 5.52 1.39
C GLN A 60 5.94 5.41 1.20
N LEU A 61 6.63 4.66 2.06
CA LEU A 61 8.05 4.37 1.90
C LEU A 61 8.36 3.63 0.58
N ASN A 62 7.60 2.59 0.24
CA ASN A 62 7.80 1.77 -0.96
C ASN A 62 7.64 2.55 -2.27
N TYR A 63 6.73 3.53 -2.29
CA TYR A 63 6.45 4.36 -3.46
C TYR A 63 7.16 5.72 -3.41
N ASN A 64 8.13 5.88 -2.51
CA ASN A 64 8.92 7.10 -2.33
C ASN A 64 8.06 8.35 -2.09
N LEU A 65 6.98 8.20 -1.34
CA LEU A 65 6.11 9.28 -0.88
C LEU A 65 6.59 9.82 0.48
N GLU A 66 6.01 10.93 0.91
CA GLU A 66 6.19 11.41 2.28
C GLU A 66 5.51 10.46 3.27
N ILE A 67 6.23 10.07 4.33
CA ILE A 67 5.76 9.06 5.29
C ILE A 67 4.89 9.74 6.35
N THR A 68 3.66 10.06 5.99
CA THR A 68 2.69 10.76 6.86
C THR A 68 1.88 9.82 7.73
N GLY A 69 1.68 8.56 7.32
CA GLY A 69 0.73 7.64 7.95
C GLY A 69 -0.74 8.02 7.74
N ILE A 70 -1.01 8.96 6.84
CA ILE A 70 -2.33 9.47 6.49
C ILE A 70 -2.64 9.01 5.06
N LEU A 71 -3.88 8.67 4.77
CA LEU A 71 -4.35 8.47 3.40
C LEU A 71 -4.53 9.82 2.69
N ASP A 72 -3.46 10.61 2.56
CA ASP A 72 -3.49 11.90 1.87
C ASP A 72 -3.76 11.74 0.37
N SER A 73 -4.05 12.86 -0.31
CA SER A 73 -4.44 12.85 -1.72
C SER A 73 -3.39 12.22 -2.63
N ARG A 74 -2.10 12.39 -2.31
CA ARG A 74 -1.00 11.79 -3.07
C ARG A 74 -0.98 10.28 -2.85
N THR A 75 -1.12 9.81 -1.61
CA THR A 75 -1.17 8.39 -1.27
C THR A 75 -2.34 7.69 -1.95
N VAL A 76 -3.56 8.26 -1.86
CA VAL A 76 -4.77 7.72 -2.51
C VAL A 76 -4.61 7.66 -4.04
N SER A 77 -4.07 8.71 -4.65
CA SER A 77 -3.84 8.75 -6.11
C SER A 77 -2.90 7.63 -6.57
N PHE A 78 -1.84 7.33 -5.81
CA PHE A 78 -0.92 6.23 -6.11
C PHE A 78 -1.57 4.86 -5.92
N MET A 79 -2.40 4.68 -4.88
CA MET A 79 -3.12 3.43 -4.65
C MET A 79 -4.14 3.09 -5.75
N MET A 80 -4.64 4.10 -6.46
CA MET A 80 -5.53 3.93 -7.60
C MET A 80 -4.82 3.65 -8.92
N LEU A 81 -3.49 3.78 -8.99
CA LEU A 81 -2.77 3.51 -10.24
C LEU A 81 -2.92 2.02 -10.63
N PRO A 82 -3.10 1.72 -11.94
CA PRO A 82 -3.11 0.35 -12.42
C PRO A 82 -1.84 -0.40 -11.98
N ARG A 83 -2.03 -1.60 -11.43
CA ARG A 83 -0.95 -2.41 -10.88
C ARG A 83 -1.10 -3.87 -11.25
N CYS A 84 0.02 -4.61 -11.21
CA CYS A 84 -0.03 -6.06 -11.29
C CYS A 84 -0.57 -6.63 -9.97
N GLY A 85 -1.25 -7.79 -10.03
CA GLY A 85 -1.82 -8.44 -8.84
C GLY A 85 -0.80 -9.13 -7.93
N VAL A 86 0.50 -8.89 -8.12
CA VAL A 86 1.56 -9.47 -7.28
C VAL A 86 1.71 -8.62 -6.01
N PRO A 87 1.75 -9.23 -4.81
CA PRO A 87 1.99 -8.49 -3.57
C PRO A 87 3.34 -7.78 -3.54
N ASP A 88 3.41 -6.63 -2.86
CA ASP A 88 4.65 -5.86 -2.69
C ASP A 88 5.54 -6.45 -1.60
N ILE A 89 4.93 -7.20 -0.66
CA ILE A 89 5.60 -7.88 0.44
C ILE A 89 5.10 -9.33 0.47
N ILE A 90 6.02 -10.29 0.46
CA ILE A 90 5.75 -11.74 0.46
C ILE A 90 6.50 -12.36 1.64
N ASP A 91 5.79 -13.03 2.55
CA ASP A 91 6.37 -13.65 3.76
C ASP A 91 7.27 -12.67 4.54
N GLY A 92 6.83 -11.41 4.69
CA GLY A 92 7.59 -10.35 5.34
C GLY A 92 8.77 -9.79 4.54
N THR A 93 9.05 -10.34 3.35
CA THR A 93 10.11 -9.85 2.47
C THR A 93 9.55 -8.84 1.49
N ASN A 94 10.05 -7.60 1.55
CA ASN A 94 9.68 -6.54 0.62
C ASN A 94 10.36 -6.75 -0.74
N VAL A 95 9.57 -7.11 -1.75
CA VAL A 95 10.10 -7.43 -3.09
C VAL A 95 10.34 -6.20 -3.96
N MET A 96 9.80 -5.03 -3.59
CA MET A 96 10.03 -3.77 -4.31
C MET A 96 11.50 -3.33 -4.27
N TYR A 97 12.20 -3.65 -3.17
CA TYR A 97 13.64 -3.36 -3.02
C TYR A 97 14.56 -4.48 -3.48
N SER A 98 14.03 -5.65 -3.85
CA SER A 98 14.86 -6.82 -4.23
C SER A 98 15.62 -6.64 -5.56
N GLY A 99 15.31 -5.59 -6.33
CA GLY A 99 16.03 -5.20 -7.54
C GLY A 99 17.36 -4.46 -7.30
N THR A 100 17.62 -3.92 -6.11
CA THR A 100 18.91 -3.31 -5.75
C THR A 100 19.82 -4.34 -5.09
N LYS A 101 20.40 -5.22 -5.90
CA LYS A 101 21.33 -6.25 -5.41
C LYS A 101 22.52 -5.65 -4.67
N SER A 102 22.58 -5.87 -3.35
CA SER A 102 23.85 -6.09 -2.66
C SER A 102 24.41 -7.45 -3.10
N SER A 103 25.15 -7.46 -4.20
CA SER A 103 26.14 -8.49 -4.50
C SER A 103 27.18 -7.91 -5.45
N ASN A 104 28.36 -7.58 -4.93
CA ASN A 104 29.56 -7.40 -5.74
C ASN A 104 29.79 -8.69 -6.54
N THR A 105 29.55 -8.68 -7.86
CA THR A 105 30.31 -9.38 -8.89
C THR A 105 29.82 -8.89 -10.25
N SER A 106 30.78 -8.48 -11.09
CA SER A 106 30.64 -7.91 -12.41
C SER A 106 29.69 -8.68 -13.35
N GLN A 107 28.64 -8.02 -13.86
CA GLN A 107 28.34 -8.03 -15.29
C GLN A 107 27.31 -6.96 -15.66
N SER A 108 27.66 -6.15 -16.65
CA SER A 108 26.81 -5.14 -17.29
C SER A 108 25.59 -5.78 -17.95
N ALA A 109 24.40 -5.22 -17.74
CA ALA A 109 23.32 -5.28 -18.72
C ALA A 109 22.36 -4.09 -18.54
N ILE A 110 22.32 -3.31 -19.60
CA ILE A 110 21.46 -2.17 -19.91
C ILE A 110 19.97 -2.58 -19.87
N MET A 111 19.09 -1.70 -19.40
CA MET A 111 17.73 -1.59 -19.94
C MET A 111 17.42 -0.10 -20.19
N VAL A 112 17.98 0.43 -21.28
CA VAL A 112 17.32 1.01 -22.47
C VAL A 112 16.14 1.93 -22.16
N ARG A 113 16.39 3.23 -22.42
CA ARG A 113 15.52 4.33 -22.87
C ARG A 113 14.13 4.50 -22.27
#